data_AF-A0A163FEF4-F1
#
_entry.id   AF-A0A163FEF4-F1
#
_cell.length_a   1.000
_cell.length_b   1.000
_cell.length_c   1.000
_cell.angle_alpha   90.00
_cell.angle_beta   90.00
_cell.angle_gamma   90.00
#
_symmetry.space_group_name_H-M   'P 1'
#
loop_
_entity.id
_entity.type
_entity.pdbx_description
1 polymer ?
#
loop_
_entity_poly.entity_id
_entity_poly.type
_entity_poly.pdbx_seq_one_letter_code
_entity_poly.pdbx_strand_id
1 'polypeptide(L)'
;MKNKLLGMTALAAVLALGACGNNNDAMDDAAGGDHDDHAPTTEETGDQTETAIENDEAGDNPAGGKKDGMQETTQGYGFKDFDLEIDVDGKDAVDADYETREDGTYEAEYKNTLAGVDYGEDNQQDKAMNALDTLFKEIVLDQQVTEEEAKKKILNALEIQDYTKFELEVNFEDGTNLNIQENK
;
A
#
# COMPACT_ATOMS: atom_id res chain seq x y z
N MET A 1 -39.75 3.59 -40.31
CA MET A 1 -40.74 2.65 -39.75
C MET A 1 -40.19 1.22 -39.83
N LYS A 2 -39.86 0.63 -38.68
CA LYS A 2 -40.04 -0.78 -38.30
C LYS A 2 -39.24 -1.04 -37.02
N ASN A 3 -39.91 -0.82 -35.91
CA ASN A 3 -39.47 -1.20 -34.57
C ASN A 3 -39.37 -2.73 -34.50
N LYS A 4 -38.38 -3.24 -33.76
CA LYS A 4 -38.52 -4.51 -33.04
C LYS A 4 -37.89 -4.39 -31.65
N LEU A 5 -38.78 -4.03 -30.74
CA LEU A 5 -38.80 -4.33 -29.32
C LEU A 5 -38.73 -5.86 -29.09
N LEU A 6 -37.87 -6.35 -28.20
CA LEU A 6 -37.93 -7.63 -27.45
C LEU A 6 -36.57 -7.78 -26.73
N GLY A 7 -36.42 -8.01 -25.43
CA GLY A 7 -37.32 -8.15 -24.29
C GLY A 7 -36.45 -8.32 -23.04
N MET A 8 -36.74 -7.58 -21.97
CA MET A 8 -36.11 -7.76 -20.66
C MET A 8 -36.54 -9.10 -20.08
N THR A 9 -35.59 -9.96 -19.75
CA THR A 9 -35.83 -11.14 -18.92
C THR A 9 -35.24 -10.85 -17.55
N ALA A 10 -36.10 -10.44 -16.62
CA ALA A 10 -35.75 -10.34 -15.21
C ALA A 10 -35.69 -11.76 -14.62
N LEU A 11 -34.51 -12.15 -14.14
CA LEU A 11 -34.34 -13.37 -13.36
C LEU A 11 -34.08 -12.97 -11.91
N ALA A 12 -35.15 -12.88 -11.12
CA ALA A 12 -35.06 -12.78 -9.67
C ALA A 12 -34.98 -14.20 -9.09
N ALA A 13 -33.86 -14.55 -8.48
CA ALA A 13 -33.74 -15.73 -7.64
C ALA A 13 -33.33 -15.29 -6.24
N VAL A 14 -34.30 -15.35 -5.33
CA VAL A 14 -34.15 -15.14 -3.89
C VAL A 14 -33.36 -16.32 -3.32
N LEU A 15 -32.18 -16.08 -2.78
CA LEU A 15 -31.47 -17.06 -1.97
C LEU A 15 -31.89 -16.88 -0.51
N ALA A 16 -32.61 -17.88 0.00
CA ALA A 16 -33.03 -17.96 1.39
C ALA A 16 -31.83 -18.19 2.31
N LEU A 17 -31.79 -17.42 3.40
CA LEU A 17 -30.84 -17.50 4.49
C LEU A 17 -30.96 -18.85 5.23
N GLY A 18 -29.86 -19.61 5.28
CA GLY A 18 -29.68 -20.73 6.19
C GLY A 18 -28.97 -20.27 7.46
N ALA A 19 -29.72 -20.12 8.54
CA ALA A 19 -29.21 -20.01 9.91
C ALA A 19 -29.36 -21.36 10.63
N CYS A 20 -28.39 -21.67 11.50
CA CYS A 20 -28.23 -22.77 12.47
C CYS A 20 -26.91 -23.49 12.17
N GLY A 21 -25.92 -23.57 13.05
CA GLY A 21 -25.89 -23.44 14.49
C GLY A 21 -25.01 -24.58 15.00
N ASN A 22 -23.94 -24.28 15.73
CA ASN A 22 -23.27 -25.28 16.55
C ASN A 22 -22.59 -24.60 17.74
N ASN A 23 -23.35 -24.50 18.83
CA ASN A 23 -22.78 -24.37 20.17
C ASN A 23 -22.14 -25.71 20.51
N ASN A 24 -20.91 -25.70 21.03
CA ASN A 24 -20.46 -26.73 21.94
C ASN A 24 -19.71 -26.08 23.09
N ASP A 25 -20.14 -26.52 24.26
CA ASP A 25 -19.88 -26.06 25.60
C ASP A 25 -18.41 -26.07 26.02
N ALA A 26 -18.11 -25.10 26.88
CA ALA A 26 -16.93 -25.07 27.72
C ALA A 26 -17.14 -25.95 28.96
N MET A 27 -16.16 -26.82 29.24
CA MET A 27 -15.86 -27.51 30.51
C MET A 27 -14.64 -28.41 30.21
N ASP A 28 -13.63 -28.62 31.04
CA ASP A 28 -13.38 -28.30 32.44
C ASP A 28 -11.90 -28.66 32.74
N ASP A 29 -11.35 -28.02 33.76
CA ASP A 29 -10.26 -28.46 34.66
C ASP A 29 -8.92 -29.02 34.12
N ALA A 30 -7.84 -28.30 34.45
CA ALA A 30 -6.73 -28.90 35.21
C ALA A 30 -5.93 -27.83 35.98
N ALA A 31 -5.85 -28.04 37.28
CA ALA A 31 -5.20 -27.22 38.28
C ALA A 31 -3.66 -27.28 38.27
N GLY A 32 -3.06 -26.19 38.75
CA GLY A 32 -2.08 -26.23 39.84
C GLY A 32 -0.59 -26.30 39.50
N GLY A 33 0.17 -25.31 39.96
CA GLY A 33 1.63 -25.35 40.06
C GLY A 33 2.22 -24.02 40.50
N ASP A 34 2.40 -23.85 41.80
CA ASP A 34 2.90 -22.67 42.52
C ASP A 34 4.44 -22.72 42.70
N HIS A 35 5.05 -21.52 42.68
CA HIS A 35 6.24 -21.04 43.42
C HIS A 35 7.70 -21.50 43.19
N ASP A 36 8.55 -20.45 43.30
CA ASP A 36 9.94 -20.37 43.81
C ASP A 36 11.05 -21.00 42.93
N ASP A 37 12.24 -20.42 42.72
CA ASP A 37 13.04 -19.52 43.56
C ASP A 37 14.28 -19.02 42.77
N HIS A 38 14.85 -17.89 43.22
CA HIS A 38 16.28 -17.50 43.19
C HIS A 38 17.05 -17.05 41.93
N ALA A 39 17.50 -15.78 41.99
CA ALA A 39 18.66 -15.14 41.35
C ALA A 39 20.02 -15.79 41.80
N PRO A 40 21.25 -15.45 41.31
CA PRO A 40 21.69 -14.18 40.65
C PRO A 40 22.80 -14.28 39.57
N THR A 41 23.06 -13.21 38.81
CA THR A 41 24.39 -12.92 38.19
C THR A 41 24.54 -11.41 37.98
N THR A 42 25.38 -10.72 38.76
CA THR A 42 26.78 -10.31 38.47
C THR A 42 26.88 -9.03 37.64
N GLU A 43 27.33 -7.94 38.29
CA GLU A 43 27.80 -6.70 37.65
C GLU A 43 29.34 -6.67 37.55
N GLU A 44 29.82 -5.72 36.74
CA GLU A 44 31.19 -5.25 36.47
C GLU A 44 31.99 -6.07 35.42
N THR A 45 32.66 -5.50 34.40
CA THR A 45 33.44 -4.25 34.31
C THR A 45 33.70 -3.90 32.82
N GLY A 46 33.96 -2.61 32.52
CA GLY A 46 34.87 -2.19 31.43
C GLY A 46 34.25 -1.25 30.39
N ASP A 47 34.20 0.05 30.66
CA ASP A 47 35.20 1.05 30.22
C ASP A 47 35.11 1.38 28.72
N GLN A 48 34.48 2.52 28.39
CA GLN A 48 34.92 3.38 27.30
C GLN A 48 34.65 4.85 27.63
N THR A 49 35.75 5.57 27.76
CA THR A 49 35.91 7.02 27.77
C THR A 49 35.57 7.70 26.43
N GLU A 50 35.12 8.94 26.55
CA GLU A 50 35.27 10.11 25.66
C GLU A 50 34.22 10.41 24.55
N THR A 51 33.41 11.42 24.89
CA THR A 51 33.10 12.68 24.18
C THR A 51 32.53 12.67 22.75
N ALA A 52 31.22 12.96 22.71
CA ALA A 52 30.53 13.97 21.91
C ALA A 52 31.01 14.28 20.49
N ILE A 53 30.15 13.98 19.51
CA ILE A 53 29.80 14.93 18.44
C ILE A 53 28.27 14.91 18.29
N GLU A 54 27.64 16.01 18.71
CA GLU A 54 26.28 16.37 18.32
C GLU A 54 26.28 16.71 16.83
N ASN A 55 25.33 16.15 16.08
CA ASN A 55 24.78 16.83 14.91
C ASN A 55 23.33 16.41 14.73
N ASP A 56 22.46 17.13 15.44
CA ASP A 56 21.04 17.25 15.16
C ASP A 56 20.83 17.92 13.81
N GLU A 57 20.41 17.16 12.80
CA GLU A 57 19.51 17.65 11.74
C GLU A 57 18.54 16.53 11.38
N ALA A 58 17.66 16.18 12.33
CA ALA A 58 16.38 15.58 12.00
C ALA A 58 15.50 16.70 11.46
N GLY A 59 15.36 16.73 10.13
CA GLY A 59 14.45 17.64 9.43
C GLY A 59 13.03 17.51 10.00
N ASP A 60 12.51 18.67 10.38
CA ASP A 60 11.17 18.92 10.89
C ASP A 60 10.12 18.35 9.92
N ASN A 61 9.25 17.47 10.40
CA ASN A 61 8.05 17.06 9.68
C ASN A 61 6.87 17.03 10.67
N PRO A 62 5.94 18.01 10.61
CA PRO A 62 4.90 18.15 11.62
C PRO A 62 3.66 17.29 11.34
N ALA A 63 3.27 16.57 12.39
CA ALA A 63 1.94 16.15 12.86
C ALA A 63 0.73 16.08 11.89
N GLY A 64 0.24 14.85 11.68
CA GLY A 64 -1.12 14.53 11.18
C GLY A 64 -1.92 13.71 12.21
N GLY A 65 -3.19 14.06 12.42
CA GLY A 65 -4.07 13.55 13.48
C GLY A 65 -4.76 12.21 13.19
N LYS A 66 -5.23 11.57 14.27
CA LYS A 66 -5.66 10.17 14.38
C LYS A 66 -7.02 9.84 13.74
N LYS A 67 -7.11 8.67 13.08
CA LYS A 67 -8.28 7.75 13.13
C LYS A 67 -7.79 6.28 13.13
N ASP A 68 -8.49 5.43 13.89
CA ASP A 68 -8.06 4.07 14.23
C ASP A 68 -8.16 3.10 13.04
N GLY A 69 -7.06 2.42 12.69
CA GLY A 69 -7.08 1.15 11.95
C GLY A 69 -6.11 1.00 10.78
N MET A 70 -5.60 2.11 10.23
CA MET A 70 -4.57 2.10 9.19
C MET A 70 -3.27 2.65 9.80
N GLN A 71 -2.13 2.04 9.50
CA GLN A 71 -0.84 2.59 9.89
C GLN A 71 -0.54 3.78 8.94
N GLU A 72 -1.22 4.89 9.22
CA GLU A 72 -1.11 6.17 8.52
C GLU A 72 0.36 6.60 8.48
N THR A 73 0.90 6.79 7.28
CA THR A 73 1.99 7.73 7.10
C THR A 73 1.50 9.06 7.66
N THR A 74 2.10 9.52 8.76
CA THR A 74 1.63 10.70 9.50
C THR A 74 1.72 11.99 8.67
N GLN A 75 2.28 11.88 7.48
CA GLN A 75 2.25 12.83 6.38
C GLN A 75 2.03 11.98 5.12
N GLY A 76 1.11 12.34 4.24
CA GLY A 76 0.86 11.61 3.00
C GLY A 76 2.11 11.45 2.14
N TYR A 77 1.99 10.87 0.96
CA TYR A 77 3.15 10.57 0.12
C TYR A 77 3.76 11.80 -0.59
N GLY A 78 3.23 13.00 -0.35
CA GLY A 78 3.63 14.24 -1.01
C GLY A 78 3.00 14.46 -2.39
N PHE A 79 2.16 13.51 -2.84
CA PHE A 79 1.37 13.59 -4.06
C PHE A 79 -0.09 13.24 -3.81
N LYS A 80 -0.95 13.81 -4.65
CA LYS A 80 -2.41 13.61 -4.63
C LYS A 80 -2.90 12.65 -5.71
N ASP A 81 -2.03 12.34 -6.66
CA ASP A 81 -2.30 11.55 -7.86
C ASP A 81 -1.01 10.80 -8.23
N PHE A 82 -1.11 9.51 -8.47
CA PHE A 82 -0.06 8.64 -8.98
C PHE A 82 -0.71 7.64 -9.94
N ASP A 83 -0.29 7.66 -11.19
CA ASP A 83 -0.73 6.75 -12.26
C ASP A 83 0.53 6.14 -12.91
N LEU A 84 0.66 4.82 -12.86
CA LEU A 84 1.77 4.07 -13.42
C LEU A 84 1.25 2.92 -14.29
N GLU A 85 1.68 2.90 -15.55
CA GLU A 85 1.44 1.81 -16.49
C GLU A 85 2.78 1.30 -17.04
N ILE A 86 3.04 0.00 -16.87
CA ILE A 86 4.23 -0.67 -17.40
C ILE A 86 3.82 -1.88 -18.23
N ASP A 87 4.21 -1.90 -19.50
CA ASP A 87 4.12 -3.10 -20.32
C ASP A 87 5.43 -3.88 -20.32
N VAL A 88 5.34 -5.21 -20.20
CA VAL A 88 6.44 -6.14 -20.41
C VAL A 88 6.06 -7.10 -21.53
N ASP A 89 6.96 -7.30 -22.49
CA ASP A 89 6.72 -8.11 -23.70
C ASP A 89 5.45 -7.68 -24.48
N GLY A 90 5.13 -6.38 -24.48
CA GLY A 90 3.98 -5.80 -25.15
C GLY A 90 2.63 -6.12 -24.49
N LYS A 91 2.64 -6.42 -23.19
CA LYS A 91 1.44 -6.69 -22.39
C LYS A 91 1.48 -5.89 -21.10
N ASP A 92 0.30 -5.43 -20.70
CA ASP A 92 0.06 -4.81 -19.39
C ASP A 92 0.57 -5.71 -18.27
N ALA A 93 1.62 -5.24 -17.59
CA ALA A 93 2.33 -5.96 -16.55
C ALA A 93 2.07 -5.35 -15.17
N VAL A 94 2.12 -4.03 -15.08
CA VAL A 94 1.82 -3.26 -13.87
C VAL A 94 0.91 -2.11 -14.21
N ASP A 95 -0.16 -1.98 -13.44
CA ASP A 95 -1.14 -0.90 -13.48
C ASP A 95 -1.39 -0.47 -12.03
N ALA A 96 -1.14 0.79 -11.71
CA ALA A 96 -1.18 1.31 -10.35
C ALA A 96 -1.72 2.75 -10.36
N ASP A 97 -2.88 2.93 -9.74
CA ASP A 97 -3.57 4.21 -9.63
C ASP A 97 -3.81 4.56 -8.16
N TYR A 98 -3.58 5.83 -7.82
CA TYR A 98 -3.94 6.42 -6.53
C TYR A 98 -4.35 7.87 -6.73
N GLU A 99 -5.58 8.22 -6.34
CA GLU A 99 -6.08 9.60 -6.37
C GLU A 99 -6.69 9.98 -5.02
N THR A 100 -6.38 11.18 -4.51
CA THR A 100 -7.06 11.78 -3.36
C THR A 100 -8.06 12.84 -3.79
N ARG A 101 -9.22 12.87 -3.12
CA ARG A 101 -10.33 13.78 -3.42
C ARG A 101 -10.41 14.92 -2.41
N GLU A 102 -11.07 16.00 -2.84
CA GLU A 102 -11.30 17.19 -1.99
C GLU A 102 -12.12 16.89 -0.71
N ASP A 103 -12.94 15.83 -0.72
CA ASP A 103 -13.73 15.41 0.44
C ASP A 103 -12.94 14.52 1.43
N GLY A 104 -11.66 14.27 1.15
CA GLY A 104 -10.76 13.45 1.95
C GLY A 104 -10.91 11.95 1.72
N THR A 105 -11.70 11.53 0.74
CA THR A 105 -11.69 10.15 0.23
C THR A 105 -10.53 9.95 -0.75
N TYR A 106 -10.24 8.69 -1.08
CA TYR A 106 -9.27 8.34 -2.09
C TYR A 106 -9.82 7.23 -2.98
N GLU A 107 -9.17 7.00 -4.12
CA GLU A 107 -9.27 5.83 -4.98
C GLU A 107 -7.90 5.16 -5.09
N ALA A 108 -7.91 3.84 -5.26
CA ALA A 108 -6.69 3.06 -5.34
C ALA A 108 -6.94 1.76 -6.10
N GLU A 109 -6.15 1.54 -7.13
CA GLU A 109 -6.14 0.30 -7.91
C GLU A 109 -4.69 -0.19 -8.02
N TYR A 110 -4.50 -1.51 -7.97
CA TYR A 110 -3.18 -2.08 -8.14
C TYR A 110 -3.24 -3.45 -8.77
N LYS A 111 -2.50 -3.62 -9.85
CA LYS A 111 -2.33 -4.88 -10.56
C LYS A 111 -0.86 -5.07 -10.90
N ASN A 112 -0.37 -6.28 -10.64
CA ASN A 112 0.97 -6.68 -11.03
C ASN A 112 0.91 -8.13 -11.48
N THR A 113 0.84 -8.34 -12.80
CA THR A 113 0.69 -9.68 -13.38
C THR A 113 1.94 -10.52 -13.24
N LEU A 114 3.12 -9.89 -13.07
CA LEU A 114 4.40 -10.56 -12.82
C LEU A 114 4.41 -11.21 -11.43
N ALA A 115 3.76 -10.58 -10.45
CA ALA A 115 3.60 -11.07 -9.09
C ALA A 115 2.30 -11.86 -8.86
N GLY A 116 1.42 -11.95 -9.88
CA GLY A 116 0.10 -12.60 -9.77
C GLY A 116 -0.88 -11.85 -8.86
N VAL A 117 -0.74 -10.53 -8.77
CA VAL A 117 -1.57 -9.64 -7.96
C VAL A 117 -2.57 -8.92 -8.87
N ASP A 118 -3.84 -8.88 -8.44
CA ASP A 118 -4.92 -8.16 -9.11
C ASP A 118 -5.90 -7.62 -8.05
N TYR A 119 -5.81 -6.31 -7.80
CA TYR A 119 -6.63 -5.51 -6.90
C TYR A 119 -7.26 -4.31 -7.63
N GLY A 120 -7.63 -4.49 -8.91
CA GLY A 120 -8.27 -3.44 -9.72
C GLY A 120 -9.80 -3.37 -9.59
N GLU A 121 -10.42 -4.18 -8.74
CA GLU A 121 -11.87 -4.08 -8.46
C GLU A 121 -12.14 -3.14 -7.27
N ASP A 122 -13.20 -2.32 -7.34
CA ASP A 122 -13.61 -1.38 -6.28
C ASP A 122 -13.70 -2.00 -4.87
N ASN A 123 -14.07 -3.29 -4.77
CA ASN A 123 -14.17 -4.01 -3.49
C ASN A 123 -12.82 -4.49 -2.93
N GLN A 124 -11.71 -4.18 -3.60
CA GLN A 124 -10.33 -4.53 -3.24
C GLN A 124 -9.46 -3.30 -2.95
N GLN A 125 -10.03 -2.09 -2.92
CA GLN A 125 -9.34 -0.84 -2.66
C GLN A 125 -8.40 -0.88 -1.43
N ASP A 126 -8.83 -1.48 -0.31
CA ASP A 126 -7.97 -1.63 0.88
C ASP A 126 -6.70 -2.46 0.59
N LYS A 127 -6.80 -3.49 -0.26
CA LYS A 127 -5.65 -4.32 -0.65
C LYS A 127 -4.75 -3.58 -1.63
N ALA A 128 -5.34 -2.85 -2.59
CA ALA A 128 -4.61 -1.98 -3.49
C ALA A 128 -3.80 -0.96 -2.69
N MET A 129 -4.42 -0.26 -1.74
CA MET A 129 -3.72 0.70 -0.89
C MET A 129 -2.59 0.10 -0.06
N ASN A 130 -2.75 -1.11 0.49
CA ASN A 130 -1.66 -1.75 1.22
C ASN A 130 -0.46 -2.06 0.31
N ALA A 131 -0.71 -2.47 -0.94
CA ALA A 131 0.35 -2.69 -1.92
C ALA A 131 1.02 -1.39 -2.34
N LEU A 132 0.23 -0.35 -2.63
CA LEU A 132 0.71 0.97 -3.00
C LEU A 132 1.48 1.66 -1.86
N ASP A 133 1.00 1.58 -0.62
CA ASP A 133 1.73 2.10 0.55
C ASP A 133 3.13 1.49 0.68
N THR A 134 3.23 0.17 0.45
CA THR A 134 4.53 -0.52 0.44
C THR A 134 5.42 0.01 -0.68
N LEU A 135 4.88 0.12 -1.90
CA LEU A 135 5.60 0.66 -3.05
C LEU A 135 6.08 2.09 -2.82
N PHE A 136 5.21 2.98 -2.34
CA PHE A 136 5.49 4.40 -2.12
C PHE A 136 6.56 4.61 -1.04
N LYS A 137 6.51 3.84 0.04
CA LYS A 137 7.54 3.83 1.09
C LYS A 137 8.90 3.36 0.58
N GLU A 138 8.92 2.49 -0.43
CA GLU A 138 10.15 1.99 -1.02
C GLU A 138 10.75 2.97 -2.04
N ILE A 139 9.93 3.49 -2.97
CA ILE A 139 10.43 4.35 -4.04
C ILE A 139 10.81 5.74 -3.54
N VAL A 140 10.09 6.29 -2.56
CA VAL A 140 10.27 7.63 -1.99
C VAL A 140 10.45 8.68 -3.09
N LEU A 141 9.34 9.09 -3.70
CA LEU A 141 9.30 10.13 -4.72
C LEU A 141 9.04 11.49 -4.09
N ASP A 142 9.71 12.51 -4.63
CA ASP A 142 9.46 13.92 -4.35
C ASP A 142 9.69 14.74 -5.63
N GLN A 143 9.38 16.02 -5.58
CA GLN A 143 9.47 16.93 -6.73
C GLN A 143 10.91 17.27 -7.17
N GLN A 144 11.93 16.85 -6.41
CA GLN A 144 13.35 17.02 -6.76
C GLN A 144 13.90 15.79 -7.50
N VAL A 145 13.21 14.65 -7.43
CA VAL A 145 13.60 13.43 -8.14
C VAL A 145 13.49 13.64 -9.65
N THR A 146 14.54 13.28 -10.38
CA THR A 146 14.54 13.34 -11.86
C THR A 146 13.73 12.19 -12.47
N GLU A 147 13.23 12.37 -13.70
CA GLU A 147 12.51 11.32 -14.44
C GLU A 147 13.28 9.98 -14.47
N GLU A 148 14.56 10.02 -14.81
CA GLU A 148 15.43 8.82 -14.85
C GLU A 148 15.59 8.16 -13.49
N GLU A 149 15.67 8.95 -12.42
CA GLU A 149 15.78 8.43 -11.06
C GLU A 149 14.45 7.82 -10.58
N ALA A 150 13.32 8.47 -10.85
CA ALA A 150 11.98 7.98 -10.51
C ALA A 150 11.70 6.65 -11.21
N LYS A 151 11.92 6.60 -12.53
CA LYS A 151 11.82 5.37 -13.34
C LYS A 151 12.69 4.26 -12.77
N LYS A 152 13.96 4.55 -12.46
CA LYS A 152 14.88 3.58 -11.88
C LYS A 152 14.41 3.07 -10.52
N LYS A 153 13.93 3.94 -9.63
CA LYS A 153 13.37 3.57 -8.31
C LYS A 153 12.20 2.60 -8.47
N ILE A 154 11.25 2.92 -9.34
CA ILE A 154 10.05 2.12 -9.60
C ILE A 154 10.42 0.76 -10.21
N LEU A 155 11.23 0.72 -11.27
CA LEU A 155 11.63 -0.54 -11.89
C LEU A 155 12.39 -1.46 -10.93
N ASN A 156 13.22 -0.90 -10.04
CA ASN A 156 13.90 -1.69 -9.02
C ASN A 156 12.94 -2.25 -7.96
N ALA A 157 12.02 -1.42 -7.45
CA ALA A 157 11.05 -1.84 -6.43
C ALA A 157 10.09 -2.93 -6.96
N LEU A 158 9.78 -2.90 -8.25
CA LEU A 158 8.94 -3.89 -8.92
C LEU A 158 9.74 -5.08 -9.49
N GLU A 159 11.06 -5.08 -9.32
CA GLU A 159 11.99 -6.09 -9.85
C GLU A 159 11.91 -6.27 -11.39
N ILE A 160 11.57 -5.22 -12.13
CA ILE A 160 11.41 -5.22 -13.59
C ILE A 160 12.75 -4.86 -14.26
N GLN A 161 13.30 -5.80 -15.03
CA GLN A 161 14.58 -5.61 -15.73
C GLN A 161 14.42 -4.99 -17.12
N ASP A 162 13.33 -5.30 -17.81
CA ASP A 162 13.03 -4.79 -19.15
C ASP A 162 11.52 -4.54 -19.32
N TYR A 163 11.20 -3.56 -20.15
CA TYR A 163 9.83 -3.10 -20.41
C TYR A 163 9.70 -2.68 -21.88
N THR A 164 8.51 -2.80 -22.42
CA THR A 164 8.14 -2.28 -23.75
C THR A 164 7.46 -0.91 -23.66
N LYS A 165 6.78 -0.62 -22.53
CA LYS A 165 6.14 0.66 -22.23
C LYS A 165 6.39 1.03 -20.77
N PHE A 166 6.65 2.31 -20.49
CA PHE A 166 6.70 2.88 -19.15
C PHE A 166 6.04 4.25 -19.20
N GLU A 167 4.88 4.38 -18.56
CA GLU A 167 4.16 5.64 -18.38
C GLU A 167 3.98 5.89 -16.89
N LEU A 168 4.34 7.10 -16.45
CA LEU A 168 4.16 7.55 -15.06
C LEU A 168 3.65 8.97 -15.09
N GLU A 169 2.56 9.24 -14.39
CA GLU A 169 2.11 10.58 -14.05
C GLU A 169 2.00 10.71 -12.53
N VAL A 170 2.58 11.78 -11.96
CA VAL A 170 2.48 12.09 -10.55
C VAL A 170 2.11 13.56 -10.40
N ASN A 171 0.97 13.86 -9.78
CA ASN A 171 0.63 15.23 -9.39
C ASN A 171 0.96 15.44 -7.90
N PHE A 172 1.98 16.25 -7.63
CA PHE A 172 2.41 16.58 -6.27
C PHE A 172 1.42 17.53 -5.59
N GLU A 173 1.41 17.54 -4.25
CA GLU A 173 0.55 18.42 -3.46
C GLU A 173 0.85 19.92 -3.69
N ASP A 174 2.09 20.27 -4.03
CA ASP A 174 2.51 21.65 -4.34
C ASP A 174 2.08 22.10 -5.75
N GLY A 175 1.46 21.20 -6.52
CA GLY A 175 0.99 21.44 -7.89
C GLY A 175 2.01 21.16 -8.98
N THR A 176 3.22 20.73 -8.63
CA THR A 176 4.21 20.22 -9.60
C THR A 176 3.74 18.88 -10.17
N ASN A 177 4.15 18.57 -11.39
CA ASN A 177 3.85 17.30 -12.04
C ASN A 177 5.15 16.66 -12.55
N LEU A 178 5.28 15.35 -12.34
CA LEU A 178 6.26 14.49 -12.98
C LEU A 178 5.54 13.61 -14.00
N ASN A 179 5.95 13.67 -15.26
CA ASN A 179 5.37 12.87 -16.34
C ASN A 179 6.49 12.20 -17.14
N ILE A 180 6.42 10.88 -17.27
CA ILE A 180 7.34 10.06 -18.06
C ILE A 180 6.51 9.26 -19.05
N GLN A 181 6.88 9.29 -20.33
CA GLN A 181 6.28 8.46 -21.37
C GLN A 181 7.35 7.85 -22.26
N GLU A 182 7.54 6.54 -22.15
CA GLU A 182 8.53 5.80 -22.91
C GLU A 182 7.96 4.53 -23.53
N ASN A 183 8.27 4.33 -24.81
CA ASN A 183 7.93 3.14 -25.59
C ASN A 183 9.18 2.64 -26.32
N LYS A 184 9.49 1.33 -26.24
CA LYS A 184 10.70 0.71 -26.81
C LYS A 184 10.43 -0.19 -28.01
#